data_AF-A0A1Y6MN46-F1
#
_entry.id   AF-A0A1Y6MN46-F1
#
_cell.length_a   1.000
_cell.length_b   1.000
_cell.length_c   1.000
_cell.angle_alpha   90.00
_cell.angle_beta   90.00
_cell.angle_gamma   90.00
#
_symmetry.space_group_name_H-M   'P 1'
#
loop_
_entity.id
_entity.type
_entity.pdbx_description
1 polymer ?
#
loop_
_entity_poly.entity_id
_entity_poly.type
_entity_poly.pdbx_seq_one_letter_code
_entity_poly.pdbx_strand_id
1 'polypeptide(L)'
;MTTFTLTITHGLSHHPDVERKTTNPRQALRFLDREVSPYTRSFTKIISVDNKQYVKSVAEDDSQAFRDDYVPHNQLDLLWQRVWGFIVNK
;
A
#
# COMPACT_ATOMS: atom_id res chain seq x y z
N MET A 1 17.68 -3.24 7.85
CA MET A 1 16.31 -2.80 8.19
C MET A 1 15.74 -2.12 6.96
N THR A 2 14.66 -2.66 6.39
CA THR A 2 14.08 -2.14 5.14
C THR A 2 13.40 -0.80 5.39
N THR A 3 13.70 0.18 4.54
CA THR A 3 13.09 1.53 4.60
C THR A 3 12.26 1.75 3.35
N PHE A 4 11.01 2.13 3.54
CA PHE A 4 10.07 2.46 2.48
C PHE A 4 10.01 3.98 2.32
N THR A 5 10.30 4.46 1.12
CA THR A 5 10.11 5.86 0.74
C THR A 5 8.75 6.02 0.07
N LEU A 6 7.89 6.86 0.64
CA LEU A 6 6.53 7.13 0.20
C LEU A 6 6.52 8.49 -0.49
N THR A 7 6.21 8.53 -1.77
CA THR A 7 6.22 9.75 -2.58
C THR A 7 4.82 10.00 -3.13
N ILE A 8 4.28 11.20 -2.89
CA ILE A 8 3.09 11.69 -3.60
C ILE A 8 3.56 12.68 -4.65
N THR A 9 3.40 12.32 -5.92
CA THR A 9 3.69 13.21 -7.03
C THR A 9 2.41 13.88 -7.49
N HIS A 10 2.45 15.20 -7.72
CA HIS A 10 1.28 15.97 -8.12
C HIS A 10 1.19 16.20 -9.65
N GLY A 11 1.96 15.44 -10.42
CA GLY A 11 1.89 15.42 -11.89
C GLY A 11 2.14 16.81 -12.49
N LEU A 12 1.20 17.29 -13.30
CA LEU A 12 1.28 18.62 -13.94
C LEU A 12 0.89 19.79 -13.01
N SER A 13 0.62 19.55 -11.72
CA SER A 13 0.30 20.65 -10.80
C SER A 13 1.58 21.40 -10.38
N HIS A 14 1.43 22.65 -9.97
CA HIS A 14 2.52 23.45 -9.39
C HIS A 14 2.89 23.07 -7.95
N HIS A 15 2.22 22.08 -7.35
CA HIS A 15 2.52 21.67 -5.98
C HIS A 15 3.76 20.77 -5.93
N PRO A 16 4.63 20.96 -4.92
CA PRO A 16 5.81 20.13 -4.75
C PRO A 16 5.42 18.69 -4.38
N ASP A 17 6.28 17.75 -4.76
CA ASP A 17 6.15 16.36 -4.34
C ASP A 17 6.33 16.24 -2.82
N VAL A 18 5.58 15.30 -2.23
CA VAL A 18 5.65 15.03 -0.79
C VAL A 18 6.33 13.69 -0.57
N GLU A 19 7.50 13.72 0.06
CA GLU A 19 8.24 12.52 0.46
C GLU A 19 8.08 12.24 1.95
N ARG A 20 7.85 10.98 2.30
CA ARG A 20 7.86 10.48 3.68
C ARG A 20 8.60 9.14 3.74
N LYS A 21 9.13 8.79 4.90
CA LYS A 21 9.79 7.49 5.10
C LYS A 21 9.11 6.72 6.22
N THR A 22 9.06 5.40 6.07
CA THR A 22 8.61 4.49 7.14
C THR A 22 9.39 3.19 7.07
N THR A 23 9.52 2.52 8.20
CA THR A 23 10.05 1.15 8.29
C THR A 23 8.95 0.12 8.51
N ASN A 24 7.69 0.57 8.64
CA ASN A 24 6.55 -0.30 8.87
C ASN A 24 5.85 -0.64 7.53
N PRO A 25 5.90 -1.89 7.06
CA PRO A 25 5.30 -2.27 5.78
C PRO A 25 3.77 -2.09 5.76
N ARG A 26 3.09 -2.17 6.92
CA ARG A 26 1.64 -1.90 6.98
C ARG A 26 1.33 -0.40 6.83
N GLN A 27 2.19 0.46 7.36
CA GLN A 27 2.04 1.91 7.15
C GLN A 27 2.32 2.29 5.69
N ALA A 28 3.29 1.62 5.08
CA ALA A 28 3.57 1.73 3.65
C ALA A 28 2.37 1.22 2.83
N LEU A 29 1.79 0.05 3.12
CA LEU A 29 0.60 -0.43 2.41
C LEU A 29 -0.57 0.56 2.50
N ARG A 30 -0.86 1.10 3.70
CA ARG A 30 -1.93 2.10 3.88
C ARG A 30 -1.74 3.38 3.06
N PHE A 31 -0.51 3.69 2.67
CA PHE A 31 -0.22 4.79 1.77
C PHE A 31 -0.85 4.55 0.39
N LEU A 32 -0.71 3.32 -0.13
CA LEU A 32 -1.34 2.88 -1.37
C LEU A 32 -2.84 2.57 -1.17
N ASP A 33 -3.30 2.01 -0.06
CA ASP A 33 -4.74 1.67 0.08
C ASP A 33 -5.71 2.85 -0.08
N ARG A 34 -5.28 4.06 0.29
CA ARG A 34 -6.12 5.25 0.15
C ARG A 34 -6.38 5.55 -1.32
N GLU A 35 -7.64 5.74 -1.68
CA GLU A 35 -8.02 6.16 -3.03
C GLU A 35 -7.25 7.41 -3.48
N VAL A 36 -6.86 7.38 -4.74
CA VAL A 36 -6.51 8.56 -5.52
C VAL A 36 -7.80 8.98 -6.20
N SER A 37 -8.25 10.23 -6.00
CA SER A 37 -9.52 10.68 -6.55
C SER A 37 -9.52 10.48 -8.08
N PRO A 38 -10.55 9.83 -8.65
CA PRO A 38 -10.63 9.55 -10.09
C PRO A 38 -10.72 10.85 -10.92
N TYR A 39 -11.11 11.95 -10.28
CA TYR A 39 -11.21 13.28 -10.89
C TYR A 39 -9.87 14.02 -10.90
N THR A 40 -8.92 13.61 -10.06
CA THR A 40 -7.60 14.24 -9.96
C THR A 40 -6.55 13.30 -10.51
N ARG A 41 -6.48 13.22 -11.85
CA ARG A 41 -5.47 12.45 -12.59
C ARG A 41 -4.02 12.88 -12.29
N SER A 42 -3.87 14.01 -11.60
CA SER A 42 -2.59 14.62 -11.24
C SER A 42 -1.86 13.88 -10.13
N PHE A 43 -2.55 13.10 -9.28
CA PHE A 43 -1.91 12.47 -8.13
C PHE A 43 -1.45 11.05 -8.46
N THR A 44 -0.20 10.75 -8.15
CA THR A 44 0.34 9.39 -8.14
C THR A 44 1.06 9.15 -6.81
N LYS A 45 0.84 7.99 -6.22
CA LYS A 45 1.50 7.55 -4.99
C LYS A 45 2.50 6.46 -5.35
N ILE A 46 3.72 6.58 -4.84
CA ILE A 46 4.80 5.65 -5.14
C ILE A 46 5.42 5.20 -3.83
N ILE A 47 5.57 3.88 -3.64
CA ILE A 47 6.47 3.33 -2.63
C ILE A 47 7.73 2.88 -3.33
N SER A 48 8.89 3.39 -2.90
CA SER A 48 10.20 2.92 -3.34
C SER A 48 10.91 2.16 -2.21
N VAL A 49 11.41 0.96 -2.52
CA VAL A 49 12.12 0.09 -1.57
C VAL A 49 13.07 -0.83 -2.33
N ASP A 50 14.36 -0.87 -1.95
CA ASP A 50 15.37 -1.81 -2.46
C ASP A 50 15.32 -2.02 -4.00
N ASN A 51 15.27 -0.91 -4.76
CA ASN A 51 15.16 -0.83 -6.22
C ASN A 51 13.82 -1.25 -6.84
N LYS A 52 12.82 -1.59 -6.04
CA LYS A 52 11.44 -1.78 -6.49
C LYS A 52 10.62 -0.51 -6.29
N GLN A 53 9.68 -0.28 -7.19
CA GLN A 53 8.66 0.76 -7.07
C GLN A 53 7.27 0.14 -7.17
N TYR A 54 6.35 0.64 -6.36
CA TYR A 54 4.95 0.24 -6.37
C TYR A 54 4.12 1.51 -6.50
N VAL A 55 3.28 1.55 -7.51
CA VAL A 55 2.56 2.74 -7.94
C VAL A 55 1.08 2.58 -7.64
N LYS A 56 0.44 3.67 -7.21
CA LYS A 56 -1.01 3.82 -7.28
C LYS A 56 -1.41 5.14 -7.89
N SER A 57 -2.14 5.05 -8.98
CA SER A 57 -2.72 6.14 -9.74
C SER A 57 -4.12 5.76 -10.22
N VAL A 58 -4.72 6.57 -11.09
CA VAL A 58 -6.00 6.21 -11.75
C VAL A 58 -5.81 5.04 -12.74
N ALA A 59 -4.61 4.88 -13.29
CA ALA A 59 -4.34 3.88 -14.34
C ALA A 59 -3.71 2.58 -13.81
N GLU A 60 -3.10 2.63 -12.63
CA GLU A 60 -2.26 1.55 -12.08
C GLU A 60 -2.47 1.42 -10.57
N ASP A 61 -2.51 0.18 -10.08
CA ASP A 61 -2.66 -0.12 -8.65
C ASP A 61 -1.83 -1.35 -8.25
N ASP A 62 -0.61 -1.09 -7.78
CA ASP A 62 0.33 -2.10 -7.29
C ASP A 62 0.14 -2.45 -5.80
N SER A 63 -0.97 -2.00 -5.17
CA SER A 63 -1.20 -2.25 -3.74
C SER A 63 -1.15 -3.75 -3.41
N GLN A 64 -1.66 -4.60 -4.30
CA GLN A 64 -1.65 -6.05 -4.11
C GLN A 64 -0.24 -6.64 -4.26
N ALA A 65 0.49 -6.25 -5.30
CA ALA A 65 1.88 -6.69 -5.50
C ALA A 65 2.78 -6.28 -4.33
N PHE A 66 2.59 -5.05 -3.80
CA PHE A 66 3.28 -4.60 -2.60
C PHE A 66 2.94 -5.44 -1.37
N ARG A 67 1.64 -5.77 -1.21
CA ARG A 67 1.16 -6.61 -0.12
C ARG A 67 1.81 -7.99 -0.15
N ASP A 68 1.88 -8.61 -1.33
CA ASP A 68 2.47 -9.94 -1.49
C ASP A 68 3.98 -9.95 -1.22
N ASP A 69 4.68 -8.87 -1.58
CA ASP A 69 6.14 -8.75 -1.38
C ASP A 69 6.54 -8.42 0.06
N TYR A 70 5.78 -7.58 0.78
CA TYR A 70 6.24 -6.97 2.05
C TYR A 70 5.28 -7.09 3.23
N VAL A 71 4.02 -7.45 3.01
CA VAL A 71 3.07 -7.68 4.09
C VAL A 71 2.85 -9.18 4.20
N PRO A 72 3.59 -9.89 5.08
CA PRO A 72 3.33 -11.30 5.29
C PRO A 72 1.86 -11.45 5.64
N HIS A 73 1.15 -12.27 4.87
CA HIS A 73 -0.20 -12.71 5.20
C HIS A 73 -0.10 -13.24 6.63
N ASN A 74 -0.68 -12.53 7.60
CA ASN A 74 -0.75 -13.03 8.96
C ASN A 74 -1.44 -14.40 8.85
N GLN A 75 -0.68 -15.49 8.97
CA GLN A 75 -1.25 -16.84 9.09
C GLN A 75 -2.24 -16.92 10.27
N LEU A 76 -2.16 -15.96 11.21
CA LEU A 76 -3.11 -15.77 12.30
C LEU A 76 -4.51 -15.30 11.86
N ASP A 77 -4.67 -14.55 10.78
CA ASP A 77 -6.01 -14.16 10.29
C ASP A 77 -6.73 -15.35 9.63
N LEU A 78 -5.98 -16.22 8.94
CA LEU A 78 -6.48 -17.50 8.42
C LEU A 78 -6.84 -18.48 9.55
N LEU A 79 -6.05 -18.52 10.62
CA LEU A 79 -6.37 -19.32 11.82
C LEU A 79 -7.61 -18.80 12.55
N TRP A 80 -7.76 -17.47 12.68
CA TRP A 80 -8.95 -16.89 13.30
C TRP A 80 -10.23 -17.18 12.50
N GLN A 81 -10.22 -17.08 11.16
CA GLN A 81 -11.39 -17.47 10.36
C GLN A 81 -11.73 -18.96 10.48
N ARG A 82 -10.71 -19.83 10.59
CA ARG A 82 -10.91 -21.28 10.74
C ARG A 82 -11.43 -21.68 12.12
N VAL A 83 -11.07 -20.94 13.17
CA VAL A 83 -11.56 -21.16 14.55
C VAL A 83 -12.98 -20.61 14.73
N TRP A 84 -13.30 -19.42 14.20
CA TRP A 84 -14.66 -18.87 14.26
C TRP A 84 -15.67 -19.68 13.43
N GLY A 85 -15.26 -20.24 12.30
CA GLY A 85 -16.10 -21.15 11.50
C GLY A 85 -16.46 -22.46 12.22
N PHE A 86 -15.66 -22.89 13.21
CA PHE A 86 -15.95 -24.08 14.02
C PHE A 86 -16.90 -23.79 15.21
N ILE A 87 -16.90 -22.57 15.75
CA ILE A 87 -17.70 -22.22 16.93
C ILE A 87 -19.17 -21.91 16.58
N VAL A 88 -19.44 -21.44 15.35
CA VAL A 88 -20.79 -21.06 14.90
C VAL A 88 -21.58 -22.26 14.33
N ASN A 89 -20.92 -23.39 14.07
CA ASN A 89 -21.55 -24.59 13.51
C ASN A 89 -21.79 -25.68 14.58
N LYS A 90 -22.45 -25.30 15.68
CA LYS A 90 -22.92 -26.24 16.72
C LYS A 90 -24.40 -26.04 16.98
#